data_AF-A0A7W7YW71-F1
#
_entry.id   AF-A0A7W7YW71-F1
#
_cell.length_a   1.000
_cell.length_b   1.000
_cell.length_c   1.000
_cell.angle_alpha   90.00
_cell.angle_beta   90.00
_cell.angle_gamma   90.00
#
_symmetry.space_group_name_H-M   'P 1'
#
loop_
_entity.id
_entity.type
_entity.pdbx_description
1 polymer ?
#
loop_
_entity_poly.entity_id
_entity_poly.type
_entity_poly.pdbx_seq_one_letter_code
_entity_poly.pdbx_strand_id
1 'polypeptide(L)'
;MYLTYRKSGVRFQIAVPADLHSRLGRTPIRIPLGMISATSARRIARLLSGHAERLPLLGTITGARIAELIFLQRKDIYRVRGDDGLECWVLDLRTDLIAEGGGTQKRKTKNKPSRRLIALHETF
;
A
#
# COMPACT_ATOMS: atom_id res chain seq x y z
N MET A 1 20.83 -1.31 2.34
CA MET A 1 20.13 -0.26 1.56
C MET A 1 18.95 -0.91 0.82
N TYR A 2 17.70 -0.53 1.11
CA TYR A 2 16.50 -1.18 0.56
C TYR A 2 16.00 -0.61 -0.77
N LEU A 3 16.68 0.39 -1.35
CA LEU A 3 16.23 1.09 -2.55
C LEU A 3 17.14 0.80 -3.74
N THR A 4 16.53 0.53 -4.89
CA THR A 4 17.20 0.44 -6.18
C THR A 4 16.62 1.49 -7.12
N TYR A 5 17.48 2.30 -7.73
CA TYR A 5 17.09 3.36 -8.66
C TYR A 5 17.30 2.87 -10.10
N ARG A 6 16.30 3.08 -10.96
CA ARG A 6 16.35 2.76 -12.40
C ARG A 6 15.75 3.91 -13.20
N LYS A 7 16.02 3.96 -14.51
CA LYS A 7 15.38 4.92 -15.44
C LYS A 7 13.84 4.86 -15.37
N SER A 8 13.27 3.68 -15.11
CA SER A 8 11.82 3.47 -14.98
C SER A 8 11.24 3.82 -13.60
N GLY A 9 12.06 4.30 -12.67
CA GLY A 9 11.66 4.66 -11.30
C GLY A 9 12.40 3.90 -10.20
N VAL A 10 11.90 4.06 -8.98
CA VAL A 10 12.50 3.51 -7.76
C VAL A 10 11.81 2.21 -7.34
N ARG A 11 12.57 1.25 -6.84
CA ARG A 11 12.08 0.00 -6.28
C ARG A 11 12.55 -0.15 -4.83
N PHE A 12 11.64 -0.51 -3.95
CA PHE A 12 11.96 -1.03 -2.63
C PHE A 12 12.15 -2.54 -2.68
N GLN A 13 13.19 -3.06 -2.03
CA GLN A 13 13.46 -4.48 -1.89
C GLN A 13 14.01 -4.80 -0.50
N ILE A 14 13.42 -5.80 0.16
CA ILE A 14 13.92 -6.37 1.41
C ILE A 14 13.90 -7.90 1.32
N ALA A 15 14.95 -8.55 1.84
CA ALA A 15 14.98 -10.00 1.94
C ALA A 15 13.97 -10.47 2.98
N VAL A 16 13.41 -11.67 2.80
CA VAL A 16 12.57 -12.29 3.84
C VAL A 16 13.50 -12.91 4.89
N PRO A 17 13.33 -12.58 6.19
CA PRO A 17 14.06 -13.22 7.29
C PRO A 17 13.93 -14.75 7.28
N ALA A 18 14.99 -15.46 7.70
CA ALA A 18 15.07 -16.92 7.59
C ALA A 18 13.96 -17.65 8.37
N ASP A 19 13.61 -17.13 9.53
CA ASP A 19 12.51 -17.60 10.40
C ASP A 19 11.13 -17.44 9.75
N LEU A 20 10.99 -16.56 8.76
CA LEU A 20 9.73 -16.32 8.03
C LEU A 20 9.66 -17.05 6.68
N HIS A 21 10.68 -17.81 6.28
CA HIS A 21 10.70 -18.51 4.98
C HIS A 21 9.55 -19.51 4.83
N SER A 22 9.13 -20.17 5.90
CA SER A 22 8.01 -21.12 5.89
C SER A 22 6.66 -20.44 5.61
N ARG A 23 6.50 -19.18 6.04
CA ARG A 23 5.24 -18.43 5.95
C ARG A 23 5.16 -17.55 4.71
N LEU A 24 6.26 -16.88 4.36
CA LEU A 24 6.30 -15.87 3.30
C LEU A 24 7.09 -16.33 2.07
N GLY A 25 7.79 -17.46 2.15
CA GLY A 25 8.73 -17.92 1.13
C GLY A 25 10.07 -17.21 1.21
N ARG A 26 10.98 -17.56 0.29
CA ARG A 26 12.35 -17.02 0.23
C ARG A 26 12.51 -15.81 -0.68
N THR A 27 11.49 -15.54 -1.50
CA THR A 27 11.56 -14.48 -2.51
C THR A 27 11.56 -13.11 -1.83
N PRO A 28 12.56 -12.24 -2.09
CA PRO A 28 12.56 -10.89 -1.52
C PRO A 28 11.27 -10.14 -1.83
N ILE A 29 10.76 -9.41 -0.84
CA ILE A 29 9.59 -8.55 -0.99
C ILE A 29 10.03 -7.35 -1.84
N ARG A 30 9.42 -7.21 -3.02
CA ARG A 30 9.75 -6.16 -4.00
C ARG A 30 8.52 -5.30 -4.26
N ILE A 31 8.66 -4.01 -4.03
CA ILE A 31 7.57 -3.05 -4.21
C ILE A 31 8.03 -1.94 -5.16
N PRO A 32 7.42 -1.82 -6.35
CA PRO A 32 7.72 -0.70 -7.25
C PRO A 32 7.13 0.58 -6.66
N LEU A 33 7.97 1.57 -6.37
CA LEU A 33 7.55 2.88 -5.88
C LEU A 33 7.25 3.86 -7.03
N GLY A 34 7.71 3.54 -8.24
CA GLY A 34 7.53 4.39 -9.42
C GLY A 34 8.46 5.60 -9.43
N MET A 35 8.09 6.61 -10.19
CA MET A 35 8.82 7.88 -10.26
C MET A 35 8.38 8.77 -9.11
N ILE A 36 9.19 8.80 -8.06
CA ILE A 36 9.01 9.65 -6.88
C ILE A 36 10.34 10.30 -6.53
N SER A 37 10.30 11.40 -5.77
CA SER A 37 11.51 12.08 -5.32
C SER A 37 12.38 11.14 -4.48
N ALA A 38 13.69 11.37 -4.45
CA ALA A 38 14.60 10.59 -3.61
C ALA A 38 14.22 10.70 -2.12
N THR A 39 13.70 11.85 -1.70
CA THR A 39 13.23 12.11 -0.33
C THR A 39 12.01 11.26 0.02
N SER A 40 10.98 11.26 -0.84
CA SER A 40 9.78 10.43 -0.65
C SER A 40 10.15 8.95 -0.67
N ALA A 41 11.06 8.54 -1.57
CA ALA A 41 11.51 7.15 -1.64
C ALA A 41 12.20 6.70 -0.34
N ARG A 42 13.07 7.53 0.24
CA ARG A 42 13.72 7.23 1.53
C ARG A 42 12.71 7.18 2.67
N ARG A 43 11.75 8.11 2.71
CA ARG A 43 10.68 8.12 3.72
C ARG A 43 9.84 6.84 3.64
N ILE A 44 9.39 6.47 2.45
CA ILE A 44 8.63 5.24 2.23
C ILE A 44 9.47 4.02 2.60
N ALA A 45 10.74 3.96 2.19
CA ALA A 45 11.61 2.83 2.53
C ALA A 45 11.75 2.62 4.04
N ARG A 46 11.84 3.69 4.84
CA ARG A 46 11.89 3.62 6.31
C ARG A 46 10.60 3.02 6.89
N LEU A 47 9.44 3.48 6.41
CA LEU A 47 8.15 2.95 6.84
C LEU A 47 8.00 1.47 6.44
N LEU A 48 8.36 1.14 5.19
CA LEU A 48 8.26 -0.23 4.70
C LEU A 48 9.21 -1.17 5.43
N SER A 49 10.44 -0.75 5.76
CA SER A 49 11.36 -1.63 6.49
C SER A 49 10.85 -2.01 7.89
N GLY A 50 10.03 -1.19 8.54
CA GLY A 50 9.43 -1.51 9.84
C GLY A 50 8.16 -2.38 9.76
N HIS A 51 7.55 -2.49 8.59
CA HIS A 51 6.25 -3.15 8.42
C HIS A 51 6.22 -4.21 7.32
N ALA A 52 7.34 -4.48 6.66
CA ALA A 52 7.42 -5.32 5.46
C ALA A 52 6.78 -6.69 5.64
N GLU A 53 6.92 -7.29 6.82
CA GLU A 53 6.40 -8.63 7.15
C GLU A 53 4.89 -8.66 7.36
N ARG A 54 4.29 -7.52 7.78
CA ARG A 54 2.84 -7.39 8.01
C ARG A 54 2.08 -7.02 6.74
N LEU A 55 2.75 -6.42 5.75
CA LEU A 55 2.13 -6.01 4.49
C LEU A 55 1.50 -7.16 3.69
N PRO A 56 2.11 -8.35 3.58
CA PRO A 56 1.47 -9.51 2.97
C PRO A 56 0.16 -9.88 3.67
N LEU A 57 0.17 -9.93 5.01
CA LEU A 57 -1.02 -10.25 5.79
C LEU A 57 -2.13 -9.21 5.58
N LEU A 58 -1.78 -7.93 5.60
CA LEU A 58 -2.73 -6.85 5.32
C LEU A 58 -3.31 -6.97 3.91
N GLY A 59 -2.49 -7.33 2.92
CA GLY A 59 -2.94 -7.62 1.55
C GLY A 59 -3.92 -8.80 1.49
N THR A 60 -3.69 -9.85 2.27
CA THR A 60 -4.60 -11.01 2.37
C THR A 60 -5.95 -10.61 2.97
N ILE A 61 -5.94 -9.88 4.09
CA ILE A 61 -7.17 -9.48 4.79
C ILE A 61 -8.01 -8.52 3.95
N THR A 62 -7.36 -7.55 3.29
CA THR A 62 -8.06 -6.50 2.52
C THR A 62 -8.33 -6.90 1.06
N GLY A 63 -7.69 -7.96 0.56
CA GLY A 63 -7.62 -8.26 -0.87
C GLY A 63 -6.92 -7.17 -1.70
N ALA A 64 -6.26 -6.20 -1.05
CA ALA A 64 -5.55 -5.11 -1.71
C ALA A 64 -4.14 -5.54 -2.10
N ARG A 65 -3.62 -4.97 -3.19
CA ARG A 65 -2.20 -5.16 -3.52
C ARG A 65 -1.37 -4.34 -2.55
N ILE A 66 -0.19 -4.85 -2.18
CA ILE A 66 0.77 -4.09 -1.35
C ILE A 66 1.05 -2.72 -1.96
N ALA A 67 1.20 -2.64 -3.29
CA ALA A 67 1.40 -1.37 -3.99
C ALA A 67 0.21 -0.39 -3.88
N GLU A 68 -1.00 -0.85 -3.56
CA GLU A 68 -2.17 0.00 -3.29
C GLU A 68 -2.16 0.48 -1.83
N LEU A 69 -1.78 -0.41 -0.90
CA LEU A 69 -1.73 -0.15 0.55
C LEU A 69 -0.66 0.87 0.94
N ILE A 70 0.53 0.83 0.32
CA ILE A 70 1.66 1.70 0.71
C ILE A 70 1.45 3.18 0.38
N PHE A 71 0.48 3.49 -0.48
CA PHE A 71 0.12 4.86 -0.88
C PHE A 71 -1.23 5.29 -0.28
N LEU A 72 -1.75 4.57 0.72
CA LEU A 72 -2.90 5.04 1.46
C LEU A 72 -2.57 6.36 2.16
N GLN A 73 -3.49 7.31 2.05
CA GLN A 73 -3.45 8.60 2.71
C GLN A 73 -4.54 8.63 3.78
N ARG A 74 -4.41 9.52 4.77
CA ARG A 74 -5.40 9.65 5.86
C ARG A 74 -6.84 9.75 5.35
N LYS A 75 -7.07 10.51 4.28
CA LYS A 75 -8.39 10.70 3.67
C LYS A 75 -9.00 9.42 3.07
N ASP A 76 -8.17 8.41 2.80
CA ASP A 76 -8.61 7.17 2.15
C ASP A 76 -9.23 6.20 3.15
N ILE A 77 -9.19 6.50 4.45
CA ILE A 77 -9.74 5.63 5.51
C ILE A 77 -10.78 6.42 6.30
N TYR A 78 -12.03 6.01 6.21
CA TYR A 78 -13.14 6.69 6.88
C TYR A 78 -14.30 5.73 7.18
N ARG A 79 -15.23 6.15 8.05
CA ARG A 79 -16.46 5.40 8.32
C ARG A 79 -17.53 5.77 7.30
N VAL A 80 -18.22 4.75 6.81
CA VAL A 80 -19.43 4.90 6.00
C VAL A 80 -20.59 4.36 6.82
N ARG A 81 -21.71 5.07 6.78
CA ARG A 81 -22.99 4.61 7.31
C ARG A 81 -23.87 4.15 6.15
N GLY A 82 -24.34 2.91 6.20
CA GLY A 82 -25.30 2.35 5.26
C GLY A 82 -26.72 2.84 5.54
N ASP A 83 -27.61 2.63 4.57
CA ASP A 83 -29.03 2.98 4.68
C ASP A 83 -29.75 2.17 5.78
N ASP A 84 -29.23 0.99 6.09
CA ASP A 84 -29.64 0.12 7.21
C ASP A 84 -29.13 0.60 8.57
N GLY A 85 -28.39 1.71 8.60
CA GLY A 85 -27.80 2.28 9.81
C GLY A 85 -26.52 1.59 10.27
N LEU A 86 -26.04 0.55 9.58
CA LEU A 86 -24.76 -0.09 9.88
C LEU A 86 -23.61 0.87 9.57
N GLU A 87 -22.62 0.90 10.46
CA GLU A 87 -21.41 1.67 10.24
C GLU A 87 -20.26 0.71 9.98
N CYS A 88 -19.46 1.01 8.96
CA CYS A 88 -18.26 0.23 8.67
C CYS A 88 -17.10 1.15 8.28
N TRP A 89 -15.89 0.75 8.67
CA TRP A 89 -14.69 1.36 8.15
C TRP A 89 -14.44 0.95 6.70
N VAL A 90 -14.05 1.89 5.86
CA VAL A 90 -13.70 1.62 4.46
C VAL A 90 -12.32 2.15 4.12
N LEU A 91 -11.61 1.41 3.26
CA LEU A 91 -10.48 1.93 2.47
C LEU A 91 -11.00 2.33 1.09
N ASP A 92 -10.84 3.60 0.71
CA ASP A 92 -11.25 4.11 -0.60
C ASP A 92 -10.08 4.27 -1.58
N LEU A 93 -9.99 3.33 -2.53
CA LEU A 93 -9.00 3.35 -3.61
C LEU A 93 -9.49 4.09 -4.88
N ARG A 94 -10.70 4.66 -4.87
CA ARG A 94 -11.26 5.39 -6.01
C ARG A 94 -10.71 6.81 -6.11
N THR A 95 -10.36 7.40 -4.98
CA THR A 95 -9.83 8.76 -4.92
C THR A 95 -8.37 8.82 -5.38
N ASP A 96 -8.04 9.92 -6.06
CA ASP A 96 -6.68 10.21 -6.49
C ASP A 96 -5.80 10.60 -5.29
N LEU A 97 -4.48 10.47 -5.48
CA LEU A 97 -3.49 10.78 -4.46
C LEU A 97 -3.27 12.29 -4.41
N ILE A 98 -3.11 12.83 -3.21
CA ILE A 98 -2.58 14.19 -3.04
C ILE A 98 -1.07 14.12 -3.18
N ALA A 99 -0.51 14.82 -4.17
CA ALA A 99 0.92 14.93 -4.40
C ALA A 99 1.56 15.90 -3.37
N GLU A 100 2.89 15.85 -3.22
CA GLU A 100 3.62 16.69 -2.26
C GLU A 100 3.44 18.21 -2.50
N GLY A 101 3.04 18.62 -3.70
CA GLY A 101 2.74 20.02 -4.05
C GLY A 101 1.26 20.40 -3.97
N GLY A 102 0.41 19.61 -3.31
CA GLY A 102 -1.03 19.87 -3.16
C GLY A 102 -1.89 19.54 -4.37
N GLY A 103 -1.29 19.31 -5.55
CA GLY A 103 -1.99 18.81 -6.73
C GLY A 103 -2.44 17.35 -6.59
N THR A 104 -3.28 16.88 -7.51
CA THR A 104 -3.75 15.48 -7.54
C THR A 104 -2.98 14.62 -8.54
N GLN A 105 -2.64 13.40 -8.14
CA GLN A 105 -2.03 12.39 -9.01
C GLN A 105 -2.94 11.16 -9.11
N LYS A 106 -3.15 10.70 -10.35
CA LYS A 106 -3.92 9.48 -10.62
C LYS A 106 -3.32 8.30 -9.86
N ARG A 107 -4.12 7.67 -9.00
CA ARG A 107 -3.69 6.46 -8.28
C ARG A 107 -3.33 5.34 -9.28
N LYS A 108 -2.10 4.81 -9.16
CA LYS A 108 -1.68 3.62 -9.91
C LYS A 108 -2.36 2.39 -9.34
N THR A 109 -3.30 1.86 -10.09
CA THR A 109 -4.00 0.60 -9.81
C THR A 109 -3.77 -0.35 -10.99
N LYS A 110 -3.88 -1.67 -10.78
CA LYS A 110 -3.58 -2.65 -11.85
C LYS A 110 -4.52 -2.51 -13.06
N ASN A 111 -5.80 -2.31 -12.80
CA ASN A 111 -6.86 -2.22 -13.80
C ASN A 111 -8.03 -1.35 -13.29
N LYS A 112 -8.95 -0.98 -14.19
CA LYS A 112 -10.11 -0.12 -13.86
C LYS A 112 -10.93 -0.65 -12.65
N PRO A 113 -11.23 -1.96 -12.52
CA PRO A 113 -11.95 -2.51 -11.36
C PRO A 113 -11.21 -2.39 -10.02
N SER A 114 -9.89 -2.18 -10.03
CA SER A 114 -9.11 -2.05 -8.78
C SER A 114 -9.40 -0.73 -8.04
N ARG A 115 -10.02 0.26 -8.68
CA ARG A 115 -10.55 1.47 -8.04
C ARG A 115 -11.88 1.16 -7.37
N ARG A 116 -11.83 0.87 -6.07
CA ARG A 116 -12.98 0.36 -5.31
C ARG A 116 -12.92 0.79 -3.84
N LEU A 117 -14.06 0.64 -3.17
CA LEU A 117 -14.11 0.59 -1.71
C LEU A 117 -13.75 -0.83 -1.25
N ILE A 118 -13.00 -0.92 -0.16
CA ILE A 118 -12.75 -2.16 0.57
C ILE A 118 -13.30 -1.95 1.96
N ALA A 119 -14.32 -2.72 2.33
CA ALA A 119 -14.82 -2.72 3.70
C ALA A 119 -13.77 -3.36 4.62
N LEU A 120 -13.47 -2.70 5.73
CA LEU A 120 -12.64 -3.23 6.78
C LEU A 120 -13.54 -3.90 7.80
N HIS A 121 -13.36 -5.20 7.99
CA HIS A 121 -14.11 -5.95 8.98
C HIS A 121 -13.72 -5.48 10.39
N GLU A 122 -14.72 -5.20 11.25
CA GLU A 122 -14.48 -4.63 12.58
C GLU A 122 -14.09 -5.69 13.63
N THR A 123 -14.24 -6.98 13.30
CA THR A 123 -13.92 -8.12 14.16
C THR A 123 -12.83 -9.00 13.53
N PHE A 124 -11.81 -9.36 14.30
CA PHE A 124 -10.78 -10.33 13.90
C PHE A 124 -10.72 -11.48 14.91
#